data_AF-A0A2M7H070-F1
#
_entry.id   AF-A0A2M7H070-F1
#
_cell.length_a   1.000
_cell.length_b   1.000
_cell.length_c   1.000
_cell.angle_alpha   90.00
_cell.angle_beta   90.00
_cell.angle_gamma   90.00
#
_symmetry.space_group_name_H-M   'P 1'
#
loop_
_entity.id
_entity.type
_entity.pdbx_description
1 polymer ?
#
loop_
_entity_poly.entity_id
_entity_poly.type
_entity_poly.pdbx_seq_one_letter_code
_entity_poly.pdbx_strand_id
1 'polypeptide(L)' 'MIKIGVVNIDTSHPASFARILHKENRARYTGIYNDGFRTDEEIEEFIREFNLEKRYDSVEELAQAVDIV' A
#
# COMPACT_ATOMS: atom_id res chain seq x y z
N MET A 1 -1.18 -4.30 15.06
CA MET A 1 -0.78 -4.51 13.66
C MET A 1 -0.39 -3.15 13.12
N ILE A 2 0.87 -2.97 12.74
CA ILE A 2 1.38 -1.70 12.16
C ILE A 2 0.76 -1.54 10.77
N LYS A 3 0.08 -0.42 10.58
CA LYS A 3 -0.53 -0.01 9.31
C LYS A 3 0.50 0.74 8.49
N ILE A 4 0.78 0.25 7.30
CA ILE A 4 1.73 0.87 6.39
C ILE A 4 0.94 1.42 5.20
N GLY A 5 1.20 2.68 4.86
CA GLY A 5 0.76 3.30 3.62
C GLY A 5 1.80 3.10 2.53
N VAL A 6 1.38 3.07 1.28
CA VAL A 6 2.31 3.08 0.14
C VAL A 6 2.06 4.31 -0.70
N VAL A 7 3.12 5.04 -1.01
CA VAL A 7 3.11 6.16 -1.95
C VAL A 7 3.82 5.71 -3.22
N ASN A 8 3.10 5.75 -4.35
CA ASN A 8 3.62 5.45 -5.69
C ASN A 8 4.38 4.13 -5.81
N ILE A 9 3.64 3.04 -6.08
CA ILE A 9 4.26 1.72 -6.17
C ILE A 9 5.26 1.62 -7.34
N ASP A 10 6.47 1.17 -7.04
CA ASP A 10 7.43 0.67 -8.02
C ASP A 10 7.49 -0.86 -7.94
N THR A 11 7.36 -1.59 -9.05
CA THR A 11 6.96 -3.02 -9.11
C THR A 11 7.76 -4.02 -8.28
N SER A 12 8.99 -3.71 -7.86
CA SER A 12 9.88 -4.67 -7.20
C SER A 12 9.79 -4.65 -5.66
N HIS A 13 9.71 -3.47 -5.06
CA HIS A 13 9.90 -3.31 -3.61
C HIS A 13 8.62 -3.59 -2.79
N PRO A 14 7.45 -3.01 -3.10
CA PRO A 14 6.22 -3.18 -2.32
C PRO A 14 5.75 -4.63 -2.32
N ALA A 15 5.81 -5.36 -3.44
CA ALA A 15 5.38 -6.75 -3.50
C ALA A 15 6.25 -7.69 -2.63
N SER A 16 7.57 -7.46 -2.62
CA SER A 16 8.52 -8.25 -1.82
C SER A 16 8.31 -8.01 -0.32
N PHE A 17 8.15 -6.75 0.09
CA PHE A 17 7.82 -6.41 1.47
C PHE A 17 6.44 -6.93 1.86
N ALA A 18 5.42 -6.76 1.01
CA ALA A 18 4.06 -7.20 1.30
C ALA A 18 4.02 -8.70 1.60
N ARG A 19 4.73 -9.52 0.83
CA ARG A 19 4.83 -10.98 1.07
C ARG A 19 5.55 -11.33 2.37
N ILE A 20 6.60 -10.59 2.75
CA ILE A 20 7.30 -10.78 4.01
C ILE A 20 6.41 -10.38 5.19
N LEU A 21 5.78 -9.21 5.08
CA LEU A 21 4.90 -8.64 6.08
C LEU A 21 3.62 -9.46 6.27
N HIS A 22 3.11 -10.11 5.22
CA HIS A 22 1.93 -10.96 5.33
C HIS A 22 2.18 -12.26 6.12
N LYS A 23 3.43 -12.73 6.22
CA LYS A 23 3.77 -13.96 6.96
C LYS A 23 3.57 -13.81 8.47
N GLU A 24 3.82 -12.62 8.98
CA GLU A 24 3.76 -12.31 10.40
C GLU A 24 2.71 -11.21 10.60
N ASN A 25 1.66 -11.44 11.39
CA ASN A 25 0.54 -10.49 11.56
C ASN A 25 0.91 -9.21 12.38
N ARG A 26 2.15 -8.76 12.26
CA ARG A 26 2.75 -7.63 12.97
C ARG A 26 2.61 -6.34 12.19
N ALA A 27 2.68 -6.37 10.85
CA ALA A 27 2.51 -5.20 9.99
C ALA A 27 1.92 -5.56 8.62
N ARG A 28 1.23 -4.62 7.96
CA ARG A 28 0.64 -4.81 6.63
C ARG A 28 0.45 -3.48 5.90
N TYR A 29 0.50 -3.52 4.57
CA TYR A 29 -0.03 -2.43 3.75
C TYR A 29 -1.55 -2.33 3.88
N THR A 30 -2.03 -1.15 4.23
CA THR A 30 -3.47 -0.90 4.45
C THR A 30 -3.99 0.25 3.60
N GLY A 31 -3.12 1.14 3.15
CA GLY A 31 -3.47 2.26 2.30
C GLY A 31 -2.51 2.44 1.15
N ILE A 32 -3.01 3.00 0.05
CA ILE A 32 -2.18 3.39 -1.10
C ILE A 32 -2.59 4.77 -1.62
N TYR A 33 -1.61 5.58 -1.96
CA TYR A 33 -1.74 6.78 -2.78
C TYR A 33 -0.89 6.59 -4.04
N ASN A 34 -1.44 6.95 -5.20
CA ASN A 34 -0.72 6.88 -6.47
C ASN A 34 -1.01 8.10 -7.34
N ASP A 35 0.01 8.93 -7.55
CA ASP A 35 0.12 9.94 -8.61
C ASP A 35 1.28 9.63 -9.59
N GLY A 36 1.87 8.43 -9.44
CA GLY A 36 2.98 7.94 -10.25
C GLY A 36 2.57 7.39 -11.61
N PHE A 37 3.54 6.74 -12.26
CA PHE A 37 3.44 6.25 -13.64
C PHE A 37 2.59 4.99 -13.82
N ARG A 38 2.12 4.38 -12.73
CA ARG A 38 1.32 3.15 -12.76
C ARG A 38 -0.11 3.43 -13.15
N THR A 39 -0.69 2.53 -13.94
CA THR A 39 -2.09 2.63 -14.35
C THR A 39 -3.02 2.28 -13.19
N ASP A 40 -4.26 2.76 -13.26
CA ASP A 40 -5.28 2.39 -12.27
C ASP A 40 -5.49 0.88 -12.19
N GLU A 41 -5.35 0.15 -13.30
CA GLU A 41 -5.44 -1.32 -13.32
C GLU A 41 -4.33 -1.97 -12.49
N GLU A 42 -3.08 -1.51 -12.62
CA GLU A 42 -1.95 -2.02 -11.82
C GLU A 42 -2.14 -1.71 -10.31
N ILE A 43 -2.70 -0.54 -9.98
CA ILE A 43 -3.02 -0.17 -8.61
C ILE A 43 -4.14 -1.06 -8.04
N GLU A 44 -5.21 -1.29 -8.79
CA GLU A 44 -6.33 -2.14 -8.39
C GLU A 44 -5.91 -3.61 -8.20
N GLU A 45 -5.03 -4.12 -9.07
CA GLU A 45 -4.45 -5.45 -8.91
C GLU A 45 -3.64 -5.55 -7.60
N PHE A 46 -2.79 -4.56 -7.30
CA PHE A 46 -2.03 -4.52 -6.06
C PHE A 46 -2.92 -4.46 -4.80
N ILE A 47 -3.98 -3.64 -4.85
CA ILE A 47 -4.97 -3.54 -3.76
C ILE A 47 -5.62 -4.90 -3.51
N ARG A 48 -5.99 -5.63 -4.56
CA ARG A 48 -6.61 -6.96 -4.47
C ARG A 48 -5.62 -8.03 -4.01
N GLU A 49 -4.40 -8.07 -4.57
CA GLU A 49 -3.38 -9.07 -4.23
C GLU A 49 -3.02 -9.02 -2.74
N PHE A 50 -2.92 -7.82 -2.17
CA PHE A 50 -2.48 -7.61 -0.80
C PHE A 50 -3.60 -7.20 0.17
N ASN A 51 -4.85 -7.16 -0.30
CA ASN A 51 -6.04 -6.85 0.47
C ASN A 51 -5.90 -5.51 1.24
N LEU A 52 -5.54 -4.45 0.52
CA LEU A 52 -5.50 -3.08 1.06
C LEU A 52 -6.92 -2.59 1.36
N GLU A 53 -7.05 -1.73 2.37
CA GLU A 53 -8.34 -1.26 2.87
C GLU A 53 -8.87 -0.09 2.03
N LYS A 54 -7.98 0.81 1.56
CA LYS A 54 -8.38 2.03 0.86
C LYS A 54 -7.29 2.58 -0.06
N ARG A 55 -7.72 3.08 -1.23
CA ARG A 55 -6.95 4.03 -2.05
C ARG A 55 -7.29 5.47 -1.63
N TYR A 56 -6.28 6.30 -1.43
CA TYR A 56 -6.40 7.68 -0.97
C TYR A 56 -6.11 8.66 -2.10
N ASP A 57 -6.73 9.84 -2.01
CA ASP A 57 -6.62 10.91 -3.02
C ASP A 57 -5.50 11.92 -2.69
N SER A 58 -4.90 11.82 -1.50
CA SER A 58 -3.75 12.62 -1.07
C SER A 58 -2.83 11.85 -0.13
N VAL A 59 -1.56 12.28 -0.06
CA VAL A 59 -0.57 11.72 0.87
C VAL A 59 -0.93 12.09 2.31
N GLU A 60 -1.51 13.27 2.53
CA GLU A 60 -1.92 13.77 3.83
C GLU A 60 -3.03 12.90 4.43
N GLU A 61 -4.04 12.54 3.65
CA GLU A 61 -5.09 11.62 4.11
C GLU A 61 -4.55 10.22 4.40
N LEU A 62 -3.63 9.73 3.56
CA LEU A 62 -2.96 8.45 3.80
C LEU A 62 -2.20 8.49 5.13
N ALA A 63 -1.39 9.52 5.35
CA ALA A 63 -0.56 9.69 6.55
C ALA A 63 -1.38 9.79 7.84
N GLN A 64 -2.61 10.32 7.78
CA GLN A 64 -3.52 10.35 8.93
C GLN A 64 -4.12 8.97 9.27
N ALA A 65 -4.10 8.02 8.32
CA ALA A 65 -4.77 6.74 8.45
C ALA A 65 -3.83 5.56 8.79
N VAL A 66 -2.52 5.75 8.68
CA VAL A 66 -1.49 4.71 8.84
C VAL A 66 -0.43 5.11 9.86
N ASP A 67 0.32 4.13 10.35
CA ASP A 67 1.40 4.35 11.32
C ASP A 67 2.71 4.79 10.64
N ILE A 68 2.91 4.35 9.38
CA ILE A 68 4.12 4.58 8.57
C ILE A 68 3.70 4.78 7.11
N VAL A 69 4.30 5.73 6.41
CA VAL A 69 4.12 5.98 4.96
C VAL A 69 5.41 5.64 4.21
#